data_AF-A0A2D9S1C4-F1
#
_entry.id   AF-A0A2D9S1C4-F1
#
_cell.length_a   1.000
_cell.length_b   1.000
_cell.length_c   1.000
_cell.angle_alpha   90.00
_cell.angle_beta   90.00
_cell.angle_gamma   90.00
#
_symmetry.space_group_name_H-M   'P 1'
#
loop_
_entity.id
_entity.type
_entity.pdbx_description
1 polymer ?
#
loop_
_entity_poly.entity_id
_entity_poly.type
_entity_poly.pdbx_seq_one_letter_code
_entity_poly.pdbx_strand_id
1 'polypeptide(L)' 'MQFDSLHDFLAMGGYALYVWLSFGVSLLALVWVVLDSASTHKKLLRNAREEQARQARIAAARKAQAVHSESQQTGS' A
#
# COMPACT_ATOMS: atom_id res chain seq x y z
N MET A 1 -4.04 35.52 36.51
CA MET A 1 -4.20 34.19 35.91
C MET A 1 -3.84 34.38 34.44
N GLN A 2 -2.64 33.96 34.00
CA GLN A 2 -2.05 34.46 32.73
C GLN A 2 -2.04 33.43 31.59
N PHE A 3 -2.79 32.33 31.73
CA PHE A 3 -2.92 31.33 30.68
C PHE A 3 -4.32 30.70 30.77
N ASP A 4 -5.35 31.48 30.45
CA ASP A 4 -6.75 31.03 30.58
C ASP A 4 -7.23 30.22 29.37
N SER A 5 -6.44 30.07 28.29
CA SER A 5 -6.90 29.37 27.10
C SER A 5 -5.77 28.88 26.19
N LEU A 6 -5.93 27.67 25.64
CA LEU A 6 -5.15 27.15 24.50
C LEU A 6 -5.12 28.14 23.32
N HIS A 7 -6.15 28.98 23.22
CA HIS A 7 -6.24 30.08 22.27
C HIS A 7 -5.11 31.11 22.45
N ASP A 8 -4.74 31.47 23.69
CA ASP A 8 -3.67 32.43 23.97
C ASP A 8 -2.29 31.84 23.63
N PHE A 9 -2.14 30.52 23.75
CA PHE A 9 -0.95 29.79 23.34
C PHE A 9 -0.78 29.77 21.81
N LEU A 10 -1.88 29.69 21.05
CA LEU A 10 -1.89 29.85 19.60
C LEU A 10 -1.77 31.31 19.17
N ALA A 11 -2.27 32.25 19.97
CA ALA A 11 -2.36 33.67 19.68
C ALA A 11 -1.18 34.51 20.22
N MET A 12 -0.16 33.89 20.83
CA MET A 12 1.14 34.53 21.17
C MET A 12 1.94 34.88 19.89
N GLY A 13 1.40 35.81 19.10
CA GLY A 13 2.10 36.75 18.22
C GLY A 13 3.09 36.22 17.18
N GLY A 14 3.20 34.91 16.94
CA GLY A 14 4.08 34.35 15.90
C GLY A 14 4.73 33.00 16.21
N TYR A 15 4.90 32.62 17.48
CA TYR A 15 5.63 31.39 17.84
C TYR A 15 4.85 30.09 17.61
N ALA A 16 3.53 30.12 17.79
CA ALA A 16 2.68 28.95 17.59
C ALA A 16 2.72 28.43 16.14
N LEU A 17 2.84 29.34 15.15
CA LEU A 17 3.00 28.97 13.75
C LEU A 17 4.32 28.22 13.50
N TYR A 18 5.42 28.66 14.12
CA TYR A 18 6.71 27.97 14.03
C TYR A 18 6.64 26.55 14.62
N VAL A 19 6.05 26.41 15.81
CA VAL A 19 5.89 25.11 16.46
C VAL A 19 5.03 24.19 15.61
N TRP A 20 3.87 24.65 15.14
CA TRP A 20 2.99 23.85 14.28
C TRP A 20 3.63 23.47 12.95
N LEU A 21 4.43 24.35 12.34
CA LEU A 21 5.21 24.00 11.15
C LEU A 21 6.26 22.94 11.44
N SER A 22 7.01 23.05 12.55
CA SER A 22 7.99 22.03 12.95
C SER A 22 7.32 20.68 13.18
N PHE A 23 6.24 20.63 13.95
CA PHE A 23 5.46 19.40 14.15
C PHE A 23 4.85 18.89 12.84
N GLY A 24 4.34 19.79 11.99
CA GLY A 24 3.78 19.47 10.69
C GLY A 24 4.82 18.85 9.75
N VAL A 25 6.04 19.39 9.72
CA VAL A 25 7.17 18.84 8.94
C VAL A 25 7.59 17.46 9.48
N SER A 26 7.66 17.28 10.81
CA SER A 26 7.94 15.97 11.40
C SER A 26 6.84 14.95 11.08
N LEU A 27 5.57 15.34 11.16
CA LEU A 27 4.44 14.48 10.80
C LEU A 27 4.48 14.13 9.31
N LEU A 28 4.77 15.10 8.45
CA LEU A 28 4.97 14.91 7.01
C LEU A 28 6.08 13.91 6.72
N ALA A 29 7.22 14.01 7.41
CA ALA A 29 8.33 13.07 7.24
C ALA A 29 7.93 11.64 7.64
N LEU A 30 7.20 11.47 8.76
CA LEU A 30 6.67 10.17 9.17
C LEU A 30 5.68 9.61 8.13
N VAL A 31 4.72 10.42 7.69
CA VAL A 31 3.75 10.04 6.67
C VAL A 31 4.47 9.65 5.37
N TRP A 32 5.50 10.41 4.98
CA TRP A 32 6.29 10.12 3.78
C TRP A 32 6.95 8.73 3.87
N VAL A 33 7.58 8.41 4.99
CA VAL A 33 8.20 7.10 5.22
C VAL A 33 7.16 5.97 5.20
N VAL A 34 6.00 6.20 5.82
CA VAL A 34 4.91 5.21 5.83
C VAL A 34 4.36 4.99 4.42
N LEU A 35 4.15 6.05 3.64
CA LEU A 35 3.68 5.96 2.26
C LEU A 35 4.70 5.27 1.35
N ASP A 36 5.98 5.55 1.53
CA ASP A 36 7.07 4.89 0.79
C ASP A 36 7.14 3.39 1.11
N SER A 37 7.06 3.05 2.39
CA SER A 37 7.01 1.67 2.88
C SER A 37 5.78 0.92 2.34
N ALA A 38 4.59 1.53 2.41
CA ALA A 38 3.36 0.95 1.90
C ALA A 38 3.38 0.79 0.37
N SER A 39 4.01 1.73 -0.34
CA SER A 39 4.18 1.67 -1.80
C SER A 39 5.12 0.54 -2.21
N THR A 40 6.17 0.29 -1.43
CA THR A 40 7.10 -0.82 -1.63
C THR A 40 6.41 -2.17 -1.44
N HIS A 41 5.60 -2.32 -0.39
CA HIS A 41 4.79 -3.53 -0.19
C HIS A 41 3.78 -3.78 -1.33
N LYS A 42 3.12 -2.71 -1.82
CA LYS A 42 2.22 -2.82 -2.98
C LYS A 42 2.93 -3.21 -4.27
N LYS A 43 4.16 -2.74 -4.50
CA LYS A 43 4.95 -3.12 -5.69
C LYS A 43 5.25 -4.63 -5.71
N LEU A 44 5.63 -5.21 -4.57
CA LEU A 44 5.90 -6.65 -4.46
C LEU A 44 4.65 -7.49 -4.75
N LEU A 45 3.51 -7.10 -4.16
CA LEU A 45 2.23 -7.78 -4.40
C LEU A 45 1.73 -7.65 -5.84
N ARG A 46 1.97 -6.50 -6.49
CA ARG A 46 1.59 -6.29 -7.89
C ARG A 46 2.38 -7.19 -8.84
N ASN A 47 3.70 -7.26 -8.67
CA ASN A 47 4.56 -8.14 -9.46
C ASN A 47 4.21 -9.62 -9.25
N ALA A 48 3.94 -10.02 -8.00
CA ALA A 48 3.51 -11.38 -7.69
C ALA A 48 2.16 -11.73 -8.35
N ARG A 49 1.22 -10.77 -8.40
CA ARG A 49 -0.12 -10.98 -8.99
C ARG A 49 -0.05 -11.13 -10.52
N GLU A 50 0.81 -10.39 -11.20
CA GLU A 50 1.03 -10.53 -12.65
C GLU A 50 1.63 -11.90 -13.00
N GLU A 51 2.65 -12.33 -12.25
CA GLU A 51 3.27 -13.64 -12.45
C GLU A 51 2.29 -14.78 -12.15
N GLN A 52 1.49 -14.66 -11.07
CA GLN A 52 0.43 -15.60 -10.76
C GLN A 52 -0.63 -15.68 -11.85
N ALA A 53 -1.06 -14.55 -12.43
CA ALA A 53 -2.04 -14.55 -13.52
C ALA A 53 -1.50 -15.28 -14.76
N ARG A 54 -0.20 -15.15 -15.06
CA ARG A 54 0.45 -15.86 -16.17
C ARG A 54 0.53 -17.36 -15.90
N GLN A 55 0.94 -17.75 -14.69
CA GLN A 55 1.01 -19.16 -14.30
C GLN A 55 -0.38 -19.82 -14.25
N ALA A 56 -1.40 -19.11 -13.79
CA ALA A 56 -2.78 -19.58 -13.74
C ALA A 56 -3.32 -19.92 -15.15
N ARG A 57 -2.99 -19.10 -16.16
CA ARG A 57 -3.38 -19.37 -17.56
C ARG A 57 -2.71 -20.63 -18.12
N ILE A 58 -1.43 -20.83 -17.84
CA ILE A 58 -0.69 -22.03 -18.29
C ILE A 58 -1.20 -23.28 -17.56
N ALA A 59 -1.51 -23.18 -16.27
CA ALA A 59 -2.08 -24.27 -15.50
C ALA A 59 -3.49 -24.66 -16.00
N ALA A 60 -4.34 -23.67 -16.32
CA ALA A 60 -5.66 -23.91 -16.89
C ALA A 60 -5.56 -24.61 -18.27
N ALA A 61 -4.64 -24.18 -19.14
CA ALA A 61 -4.42 -24.81 -20.43
C ALA A 61 -3.91 -26.26 -20.30
N ARG A 62 -3.00 -26.54 -19.34
CA ARG A 62 -2.53 -27.90 -19.06
C ARG A 62 -3.65 -28.82 -18.55
N LYS A 63 -4.52 -28.34 -17.67
CA LYS A 63 -5.68 -29.11 -17.20
C LYS A 63 -6.64 -29.43 -18.34
N ALA A 64 -6.91 -28.47 -19.23
CA ALA A 64 -7.76 -28.69 -20.39
C ALA A 64 -7.18 -29.74 -21.36
N GLN A 65 -5.85 -29.74 -21.56
CA GLN A 65 -5.17 -30.75 -22.38
C GLN A 65 -5.20 -32.14 -21.74
N ALA A 66 -4.92 -32.25 -20.43
CA ALA A 66 -4.98 -33.52 -19.72
C ALA A 66 -6.37 -34.17 -19.77
N VAL A 67 -7.43 -33.36 -19.62
CA VAL A 67 -8.83 -33.83 -19.75
C VAL A 67 -9.13 -34.29 -21.17
N HIS A 68 -8.62 -33.58 -22.19
CA HIS A 68 -8.84 -33.97 -23.59
C HIS A 68 -8.10 -35.27 -23.95
N SER A 69 -6.89 -35.47 -23.43
CA SER A 69 -6.12 -36.72 -23.58
C SER A 69 -6.79 -37.91 -22.91
N GLU A 70 -7.35 -37.72 -21.70
CA GLU A 70 -8.02 -38.78 -20.94
C GLU A 70 -9.33 -39.21 -21.61
N SER A 71 -10.12 -38.25 -22.13
CA SER A 71 -11.37 -38.56 -22.85
C SER A 71 -11.19 -39.31 -24.18
N GLN A 72 -10.03 -39.15 -24.83
CA GLN A 72 -9.69 -39.88 -26.06
C GLN A 72 -9.20 -41.31 -25.78
N GLN A 73 -8.70 -41.57 -24.58
CA GLN A 73 -8.16 -42.88 -24.19
C GLN A 73 -9.21 -43.82 -23.58
N THR A 74 -10.27 -43.29 -22.96
CA THR A 74 -11.36 -44.11 -22.37
C THR A 74 -12.49 -44.47 -23.34
N GLY A 75 -12.41 -44.04 -24.60
CA GLY A 75 -13.41 -44.31 -25.65
C GLY A 75 -13.03 -45.41 -26.65
N SER A 76 -11.95 -46.17 -26.40
CA SER A 76 -11.51 -47.31 -27.22
C SER A 76 -11.94 -48.65 -26.63
#